data_AF-A0A0F9GC27-F1
#
_entry.id   AF-A0A0F9GC27-F1
#
_cell.length_a   1.000
_cell.length_b   1.000
_cell.length_c   1.000
_cell.angle_alpha   90.00
_cell.angle_beta   90.00
_cell.angle_gamma   90.00
#
_symmetry.space_group_name_H-M   'P 1'
#
loop_
_entity.id
_entity.type
_entity.pdbx_description
1 polymer ?
#
loop_
_entity_poly.entity_id
_entity_poly.type
_entity_poly.pdbx_seq_one_letter_code
_entity_poly.pdbx_strand_id
1 'polypeptide(L)'
;MAGFTDLAETDFLDHFLTNTTFPNVGDAAGLLASAAPGVFTLALNMADAVTDASTVLTDNEVSYTGYTRPTIVRSTSGWTVTGDTASNDALIVFGEMSAGGPDTVTDVSGGFAAGTIMHFWG
;
A
#
# COMPACT_ATOMS: atom_id res chain seq x y z
N MET A 1 1.55 -3.23 -30.04
CA MET A 1 1.10 -4.10 -28.94
C MET A 1 0.55 -3.15 -27.90
N ALA A 2 -0.77 -2.95 -27.87
CA ALA A 2 -1.39 -2.05 -26.89
C ALA A 2 -1.20 -2.63 -25.48
N GLY A 3 -1.16 -1.78 -24.46
CA GLY A 3 -0.85 -2.11 -23.07
C GLY A 3 -1.81 -3.11 -22.43
N PHE A 4 -1.84 -3.14 -21.10
CA PHE A 4 -2.84 -3.92 -20.38
C PHE A 4 -4.26 -3.57 -20.89
N THR A 5 -5.13 -4.57 -20.98
CA THR A 5 -6.56 -4.33 -21.23
C THR A 5 -7.21 -3.82 -19.95
N ASP A 6 -8.33 -3.12 -20.04
CA ASP A 6 -9.09 -2.64 -18.88
C ASP A 6 -9.38 -3.76 -17.86
N LEU A 7 -9.63 -4.98 -18.35
CA LEU A 7 -9.81 -6.17 -17.51
C LEU A 7 -8.53 -6.53 -16.76
N ALA A 8 -7.38 -6.54 -17.44
CA ALA A 8 -6.11 -6.86 -16.81
C ALA A 8 -5.63 -5.76 -15.85
N GLU A 9 -5.96 -4.50 -16.12
CA GLU A 9 -5.72 -3.37 -15.20
C GLU A 9 -6.56 -3.52 -13.92
N THR A 10 -7.86 -3.84 -14.07
CA THR A 10 -8.76 -4.11 -12.95
C THR A 10 -8.27 -5.31 -12.13
N ASP A 11 -7.99 -6.45 -12.78
CA ASP A 11 -7.53 -7.67 -12.13
C ASP A 11 -6.19 -7.45 -11.40
N PHE A 12 -5.32 -6.60 -11.94
CA PHE A 12 -4.07 -6.22 -11.27
C PHE A 12 -4.34 -5.45 -9.98
N LEU A 13 -5.19 -4.41 -10.02
CA LEU A 13 -5.54 -3.62 -8.85
C LEU A 13 -6.25 -4.47 -7.78
N ASP A 14 -7.18 -5.32 -8.20
CA ASP A 14 -7.90 -6.25 -7.33
C ASP A 14 -6.96 -7.27 -6.68
N HIS A 15 -6.04 -7.84 -7.44
CA HIS A 15 -5.05 -8.75 -6.87
C HIS A 15 -4.19 -8.08 -5.81
N PHE A 16 -3.77 -6.85 -6.08
CA PHE A 16 -2.87 -6.11 -5.21
C PHE A 16 -3.57 -5.58 -3.95
N LEU A 17 -4.77 -5.01 -4.08
CA LEU A 17 -5.43 -4.27 -3.00
C LEU A 17 -6.59 -5.04 -2.36
N THR A 18 -7.28 -5.92 -3.08
CA THR A 18 -8.43 -6.67 -2.54
C THR A 18 -8.12 -8.14 -2.28
N ASN A 19 -6.88 -8.57 -2.57
CA ASN A 19 -6.42 -9.96 -2.45
C ASN A 19 -7.30 -10.93 -3.28
N THR A 20 -7.74 -10.48 -4.44
CA THR A 20 -8.48 -11.31 -5.40
C THR A 20 -7.50 -12.09 -6.28
N THR A 21 -7.88 -13.25 -6.80
CA THR A 21 -7.05 -13.99 -7.77
C THR A 21 -6.99 -13.21 -9.08
N PHE A 22 -5.80 -13.08 -9.68
CA PHE A 22 -5.64 -12.57 -11.04
C PHE A 22 -5.68 -13.77 -12.02
N PRO A 23 -6.81 -14.02 -12.70
CA PRO A 23 -6.95 -15.18 -13.57
C PRO A 23 -6.10 -15.08 -14.85
N ASN A 24 -5.91 -16.20 -15.55
CA ASN A 24 -5.34 -16.26 -16.90
C ASN A 24 -3.87 -15.80 -17.03
N VAL A 25 -3.14 -15.66 -15.92
CA VAL A 25 -1.69 -15.42 -15.92
C VAL A 25 -0.96 -16.75 -15.90
N GLY A 26 -0.43 -17.17 -17.05
CA GLY A 26 0.25 -18.46 -17.21
C GLY A 26 -0.72 -19.63 -17.47
N ASP A 27 -1.78 -19.75 -16.67
CA ASP A 27 -2.89 -20.69 -16.87
C ASP A 27 -4.25 -20.12 -16.37
N ALA A 28 -5.32 -20.91 -16.48
CA ALA A 28 -6.67 -20.48 -16.10
C ALA A 28 -6.83 -20.16 -14.60
N ALA A 29 -5.98 -20.72 -13.74
CA ALA A 29 -5.99 -20.43 -12.30
C ALA A 29 -5.31 -19.08 -12.02
N GLY A 30 -4.22 -18.79 -12.73
CA GLY A 30 -3.54 -17.50 -12.68
C GLY A 30 -2.74 -17.25 -11.39
N LEU A 31 -2.55 -15.97 -11.04
CA LEU A 31 -1.90 -15.59 -9.77
C LEU A 31 -2.90 -15.67 -8.64
N LEU A 32 -2.72 -16.66 -7.78
CA LEU A 32 -3.63 -16.94 -6.68
C LEU A 32 -3.55 -15.88 -5.59
N ALA A 33 -4.71 -15.55 -5.02
CA ALA A 33 -4.82 -14.77 -3.80
C ALA A 33 -3.97 -15.36 -2.64
N SER A 34 -3.51 -14.50 -1.73
CA SER A 34 -2.89 -14.95 -0.49
C SER A 34 -3.91 -15.67 0.39
N ALA A 35 -3.48 -16.74 1.06
CA ALA A 35 -4.34 -17.53 1.95
C ALA A 35 -4.96 -16.69 3.10
N ALA A 36 -4.26 -15.63 3.52
CA ALA A 36 -4.78 -14.60 4.40
C ALA A 36 -4.53 -13.22 3.76
N PRO A 37 -5.55 -12.36 3.61
CA PRO A 37 -5.45 -11.14 2.81
C PRO A 37 -4.39 -10.13 3.28
N GLY A 38 -4.00 -10.11 4.56
CA GLY A 38 -3.01 -9.16 5.06
C GLY A 38 -3.51 -7.70 5.00
N VAL A 39 -2.59 -6.75 5.16
CA VAL A 39 -2.90 -5.31 5.18
C VAL A 39 -1.89 -4.52 4.35
N PHE A 40 -2.35 -3.41 3.77
CA PHE A 40 -1.51 -2.34 3.28
C PHE A 40 -1.23 -1.36 4.43
N THR A 41 0.02 -1.04 4.66
CA THR A 41 0.46 -0.19 5.77
C THR A 41 1.07 1.08 5.20
N LEU A 42 0.72 2.23 5.79
CA LEU A 42 1.30 3.52 5.46
C LEU A 42 2.24 4.00 6.56
N ALA A 43 3.30 4.70 6.19
CA ALA A 43 4.23 5.34 7.10
C ALA A 43 4.56 6.76 6.64
N LEU A 44 4.87 7.64 7.60
CA LEU A 44 5.39 8.98 7.35
C LEU A 44 6.90 8.98 7.54
N ASN A 45 7.63 9.56 6.60
CA ASN A 45 9.08 9.56 6.61
C ASN A 45 9.63 11.00 6.52
N MET A 46 10.81 11.18 7.12
CA MET A 46 11.53 12.46 7.14
C MET A 46 12.71 12.44 6.17
N ALA A 47 12.96 13.58 5.52
CA ALA A 47 14.18 13.88 4.78
C ALA A 47 14.47 12.95 3.59
N ASP A 48 13.53 12.85 2.64
CA ASP A 48 13.75 12.27 1.30
C ASP A 48 14.33 10.83 1.35
N ALA A 49 13.92 10.09 2.38
CA ALA A 49 14.67 8.93 2.86
C ALA A 49 14.18 7.60 2.30
N VAL A 50 13.04 7.62 1.63
CA VAL A 50 12.51 6.45 0.96
C VAL A 50 13.02 6.48 -0.47
N THR A 51 14.14 5.79 -0.68
CA THR A 51 14.81 5.69 -1.98
C THR A 51 14.48 4.36 -2.63
N ASP A 52 14.88 4.18 -3.89
CA ASP A 52 14.85 2.89 -4.58
C ASP A 52 15.69 1.79 -3.88
N ALA A 53 16.60 2.18 -2.99
CA ALA A 53 17.36 1.27 -2.14
C ALA A 53 16.66 0.91 -0.81
N SER A 54 15.57 1.59 -0.45
CA SER A 54 14.84 1.33 0.79
C SER A 54 14.14 -0.02 0.72
N THR A 55 14.13 -0.76 1.83
CA THR A 55 13.52 -2.10 1.90
C THR A 55 12.44 -2.21 2.97
N VAL A 56 12.38 -1.24 3.88
CA VAL A 56 11.45 -1.24 5.01
C VAL A 56 10.85 0.15 5.25
N LEU A 57 9.59 0.19 5.70
CA LEU A 57 8.86 1.42 6.02
C LEU A 57 9.44 2.17 7.22
N THR A 58 10.31 1.54 8.00
CA THR A 58 10.95 2.14 9.19
C THR A 58 12.11 3.07 8.83
N ASP A 59 12.58 3.07 7.58
CA ASP A 59 13.69 3.92 7.15
C ASP A 59 13.28 5.40 7.30
N ASN A 60 13.98 6.12 8.19
CA ASN A 60 13.69 7.52 8.60
C ASN A 60 12.22 7.81 8.90
N GLU A 61 11.53 6.86 9.53
CA GLU A 61 10.16 7.06 9.96
C GLU A 61 10.07 8.11 11.09
N VAL A 62 8.99 8.89 11.09
CA VAL A 62 8.66 9.83 12.17
C VAL A 62 8.45 9.12 13.50
N SER A 63 8.66 9.85 14.61
CA SER A 63 8.55 9.25 15.96
C SER A 63 7.83 10.13 16.98
N TYR A 64 7.08 11.15 16.52
CA TYR A 64 6.30 12.00 17.40
C TYR A 64 5.22 11.25 18.20
N THR A 65 4.87 11.78 19.37
CA THR A 65 3.84 11.16 20.23
C THR A 65 2.46 11.35 19.60
N GLY A 66 1.74 10.24 19.38
CA GLY A 66 0.47 10.23 18.66
C GLY A 66 0.57 9.58 17.28
N TYR A 67 1.78 9.39 16.77
CA TYR A 67 2.00 8.70 15.51
C TYR A 67 1.72 7.19 15.66
N THR A 68 0.88 6.67 14.77
CA THR A 68 0.68 5.24 14.55
C THR A 68 0.45 5.00 13.07
N ARG A 69 1.06 3.95 12.51
CA ARG A 69 0.86 3.55 11.11
C ARG A 69 -0.61 3.18 10.88
N PRO A 70 -1.32 3.86 9.97
CA PRO A 70 -2.60 3.39 9.51
C PRO A 70 -2.43 2.10 8.70
N THR A 71 -3.38 1.19 8.84
CA THR A 71 -3.44 -0.04 8.06
C THR A 71 -4.78 -0.13 7.36
N ILE A 72 -4.76 -0.61 6.11
CA ILE A 72 -5.94 -0.84 5.29
C ILE A 72 -5.98 -2.33 4.98
N VAL A 73 -7.09 -2.99 5.30
CA VAL A 73 -7.27 -4.41 4.99
C VAL A 73 -7.25 -4.62 3.47
N ARG A 74 -6.56 -5.67 3.01
CA ARG A 74 -6.55 -6.01 1.59
C ARG A 74 -7.81 -6.80 1.21
N SER A 75 -8.93 -6.10 1.15
CA SER A 75 -10.23 -6.65 0.78
C SER A 75 -11.15 -5.55 0.28
N THR A 76 -12.31 -5.94 -0.26
CA THR A 76 -13.40 -5.03 -0.66
C THR A 76 -14.09 -4.29 0.49
N SER A 77 -13.57 -4.42 1.72
CA SER A 77 -13.98 -3.60 2.87
C SER A 77 -12.95 -2.52 3.23
N GLY A 78 -11.79 -2.52 2.57
CA GLY A 78 -10.77 -1.48 2.71
C GLY A 78 -10.55 -0.69 1.41
N TRP A 79 -10.94 -1.26 0.28
CA TRP A 79 -10.70 -0.70 -1.05
C TRP A 79 -11.90 -0.90 -1.98
N THR A 80 -12.24 0.16 -2.69
CA THR A 80 -13.13 0.13 -3.85
C THR A 80 -12.26 0.18 -5.11
N VAL A 81 -12.31 -0.89 -5.90
CA VAL A 81 -11.68 -0.97 -7.23
C VAL A 81 -12.78 -0.83 -8.28
N THR A 82 -12.60 0.06 -9.25
CA THR A 82 -13.54 0.24 -10.37
C THR A 82 -12.75 0.64 -11.61
N GLY A 83 -12.71 -0.28 -12.58
CA GLY A 83 -11.88 -0.12 -13.78
C GLY A 83 -10.40 -0.01 -13.41
N ASP A 84 -9.75 1.01 -13.95
CA ASP A 84 -8.34 1.35 -13.75
C ASP A 84 -8.07 2.17 -12.47
N THR A 85 -9.06 2.28 -11.58
CA THR A 85 -8.95 3.09 -10.36
C THR A 85 -9.20 2.30 -9.09
N ALA A 86 -8.47 2.63 -8.04
CA ALA A 86 -8.69 2.13 -6.69
C ALA A 86 -8.72 3.29 -5.69
N SER A 87 -9.62 3.20 -4.71
CA SER A 87 -9.78 4.19 -3.65
C SER A 87 -10.02 3.51 -2.31
N ASN A 88 -9.66 4.18 -1.22
CA ASN A 88 -9.96 3.68 0.12
C ASN A 88 -11.45 3.84 0.43
N ASP A 89 -12.05 2.80 1.02
CA ASP A 89 -13.45 2.85 1.46
C ASP A 89 -13.66 3.81 2.65
N ALA A 90 -12.59 4.04 3.42
CA ALA A 90 -12.58 4.91 4.58
C ALA A 90 -11.46 5.94 4.49
N LEU A 91 -11.69 7.10 5.11
CA LEU A 91 -10.65 8.12 5.28
C LEU A 91 -9.50 7.56 6.12
N ILE A 92 -8.29 7.69 5.60
CA ILE A 92 -7.07 7.30 6.31
C ILE A 92 -6.47 8.53 6.98
N VAL A 93 -6.31 8.46 8.31
CA VAL A 93 -5.84 9.58 9.14
C VAL A 93 -4.65 9.11 9.97
N PHE A 94 -3.56 9.87 9.93
CA PHE A 94 -2.46 9.72 10.88
C PHE A 94 -2.81 10.44 12.18
N GLY A 95 -2.45 9.84 13.31
CA GLY A 95 -2.70 10.45 14.62
C GLY A 95 -1.98 11.80 14.76
N GLU A 96 -2.63 12.76 15.41
CA GLU A 96 -2.07 14.10 15.58
C GLU A 96 -0.89 14.10 16.57
N MET A 97 0.06 15.01 16.35
CA MET A 97 1.19 15.20 17.25
C MET A 97 0.72 15.81 18.58
N SER A 98 0.98 15.10 19.67
CA SER A 98 0.66 15.53 21.04
C SER A 98 1.90 15.88 21.88
N ALA A 99 3.09 15.39 21.49
CA ALA A 99 4.39 15.72 22.09
C ALA A 99 5.55 15.30 21.16
N GLY A 100 6.76 15.83 21.41
CA GLY A 100 7.97 15.57 20.64
C GLY A 100 8.59 16.83 20.03
N GLY A 101 9.68 16.68 19.27
CA GLY A 101 10.21 17.73 18.41
C GLY A 101 9.45 17.78 17.08
N PRO A 102 9.49 18.91 16.33
CA PRO A 102 8.86 18.98 15.03
C PRO A 102 9.60 18.08 14.03
N ASP A 103 9.03 16.92 13.74
CA ASP A 103 9.42 16.10 12.60
C ASP A 103 8.90 16.79 11.33
N THR A 104 9.79 17.14 10.39
CA THR A 104 9.37 17.64 9.07
C THR A 104 9.11 16.44 8.17
N VAL A 105 7.84 16.10 8.03
CA VAL A 105 7.40 15.03 7.13
C VAL A 105 7.51 15.51 5.69
N THR A 106 8.30 14.79 4.89
CA THR A 106 8.47 15.07 3.46
C THR A 106 7.75 14.04 2.60
N ASP A 107 7.59 12.81 3.11
CA ASP A 107 7.16 11.67 2.30
C ASP A 107 6.16 10.77 3.03
N VAL A 108 5.36 10.06 2.24
CA VAL A 108 4.50 8.96 2.69
C VAL A 108 4.92 7.71 1.94
N SER A 109 5.24 6.65 2.68
CA SER A 109 5.55 5.34 2.10
C SER A 109 4.46 4.32 2.37
N GLY A 110 4.36 3.33 1.48
CA GLY A 110 3.38 2.26 1.53
C GLY A 110 4.03 0.89 1.40
N GLY A 111 3.48 -0.10 2.10
CA GLY A 111 4.05 -1.44 2.20
C GLY A 111 3.01 -2.53 2.47
N PHE A 112 3.36 -3.77 2.13
CA PHE A 112 2.62 -4.95 2.54
C PHE A 112 3.39 -5.74 3.60
N ALA A 113 2.68 -6.62 4.31
CA ALA A 113 3.21 -7.37 5.45
C ALA A 113 3.81 -6.42 6.52
N ALA A 114 4.56 -6.94 7.49
CA ALA A 114 5.00 -6.24 8.71
C ALA A 114 6.04 -5.11 8.48
N GLY A 115 5.83 -4.23 7.49
CA GLY A 115 6.64 -3.05 7.23
C GLY A 115 7.62 -3.17 6.06
N THR A 116 7.48 -4.13 5.15
CA THR A 116 8.29 -4.16 3.92
C THR A 116 7.72 -3.18 2.91
N ILE A 117 8.58 -2.35 2.32
CA ILE A 117 8.13 -1.33 1.38
C ILE A 117 7.72 -1.94 0.03
N MET A 118 6.78 -1.29 -0.65
CA MET A 118 6.42 -1.65 -2.02
C MET A 118 7.50 -1.19 -3.01
N HIS A 119 8.19 -2.13 -3.64
CA HIS A 119 9.26 -1.90 -4.64
C HIS A 119 8.74 -1.33 -5.99
N PHE A 120 7.56 -0.71 -6.03
CA PHE A 120 6.97 -0.17 -7.27
C PHE A 120 7.01 1.36 -7.34
N TRP A 121 7.63 2.03 -6.37
CA TRP A 121 7.79 3.48 -6.42
C TRP A 121 9.23 3.85 -6.74
N GLY A 122 9.37 4.66 -7.79
CA GLY A 122 10.58 5.34 -8.24
C GLY A 122 10.17 6.60 -8.98
#